data_AF-A0A3D1CH67-F1
#
_entry.id   AF-A0A3D1CH67-F1
#
_cell.length_a   1.000
_cell.length_b   1.000
_cell.length_c   1.000
_cell.angle_alpha   90.00
_cell.angle_beta   90.00
_cell.angle_gamma   90.00
#
_symmetry.space_group_name_H-M   'P 1'
#
loop_
_entity.id
_entity.type
_entity.pdbx_description
1 polymer ?
#
loop_
_entity_poly.entity_id
_entity_poly.type
_entity_poly.pdbx_seq_one_letter_code
_entity_poly.pdbx_strand_id
1 'polypeptide(L)'
;MVMLTAQSLLKELPAAFPIELELGGTKYQILSVLRFLAGRRIVLHASNDSGEFVLKLFAAQGKGQQEYQHELTAHQHCSQADIAV
;
A
#
# COMPACT_ATOMS: atom_id res chain seq x y z
N MET A 1 28.43 -6.23 -6.51
CA MET A 1 27.37 -5.87 -5.55
C MET A 1 26.45 -4.87 -6.26
N VAL A 2 25.24 -5.26 -6.65
CA VAL A 2 24.33 -4.36 -7.38
C VAL A 2 23.78 -3.34 -6.38
N MET A 3 24.07 -2.05 -6.58
CA MET A 3 23.47 -0.99 -5.76
C MET A 3 21.97 -0.93 -6.05
N LEU A 4 21.16 -1.32 -5.07
CA LEU A 4 19.72 -1.12 -5.10
C LEU A 4 19.44 0.37 -4.87
N THR A 5 19.27 1.14 -5.93
CA THR A 5 18.79 2.53 -5.85
C THR A 5 17.30 2.54 -5.50
N ALA A 6 16.81 3.63 -4.88
CA ALA A 6 15.37 3.78 -4.61
C ALA A 6 14.51 3.60 -5.87
N GLN A 7 15.02 4.04 -7.03
CA GLN A 7 14.44 3.81 -8.35
C GLN A 7 14.45 2.34 -8.80
N SER A 8 15.52 1.59 -8.51
CA SER A 8 15.56 0.16 -8.84
C SER A 8 14.62 -0.70 -7.98
N LEU A 9 14.25 -0.21 -6.78
CA LEU A 9 13.19 -0.80 -5.96
C LEU A 9 11.78 -0.47 -6.49
N LEU A 10 11.65 0.57 -7.31
CA LEU A 10 10.41 1.01 -7.96
C LEU A 10 10.17 0.30 -9.31
N LYS A 11 10.60 -0.95 -9.48
CA LYS A 11 10.42 -1.71 -10.74
C LYS A 11 8.97 -1.59 -11.23
N GLU A 12 8.87 -0.81 -12.31
CA GLU A 12 7.72 -0.46 -13.16
C GLU A 12 6.36 -0.40 -12.45
N LEU A 13 5.88 0.84 -12.24
CA LEU A 13 4.46 1.08 -11.98
C LEU A 13 3.67 0.47 -13.16
N PRO A 14 2.78 -0.51 -12.93
CA PRO A 14 1.97 -1.05 -14.01
C PRO A 14 1.20 0.10 -14.69
N ALA A 15 1.26 0.15 -16.02
CA ALA A 15 0.62 1.20 -16.79
C ALA A 15 -0.90 1.20 -16.52
N ALA A 16 -1.42 2.38 -16.17
CA ALA A 16 -2.83 2.78 -16.09
C ALA A 16 -3.84 1.71 -15.64
N PHE A 17 -4.20 1.74 -14.35
CA PHE A 17 -5.38 1.06 -13.81
C PHE A 17 -6.40 2.10 -13.33
N PRO A 18 -7.48 2.37 -14.07
CA PRO A 18 -8.77 2.62 -13.43
C PRO A 18 -9.44 1.26 -13.28
N ILE A 19 -9.29 0.66 -12.11
CA ILE A 19 -10.03 -0.54 -11.72
C ILE A 19 -10.83 -0.19 -10.47
N GLU A 20 -12.07 -0.66 -10.42
CA GLU A 20 -12.82 -0.73 -9.18
C GLU A 20 -12.28 -1.88 -8.33
N LEU A 21 -11.87 -1.58 -7.11
CA LEU A 21 -11.45 -2.57 -6.14
C LEU A 21 -12.50 -2.69 -5.05
N GLU A 22 -13.05 -3.88 -4.85
CA GLU A 22 -13.97 -4.16 -3.76
C GLU A 22 -13.24 -4.81 -2.58
N LEU A 23 -13.27 -4.17 -1.41
CA LEU A 23 -12.68 -4.66 -0.17
C LEU A 23 -13.73 -4.63 0.93
N GLY A 24 -14.05 -5.79 1.51
CA GLY A 24 -15.03 -5.89 2.60
C GLY A 24 -16.41 -5.32 2.24
N GLY A 25 -16.84 -5.48 0.98
CA GLY A 25 -18.10 -4.94 0.47
C GLY A 25 -18.09 -3.44 0.15
N THR A 26 -16.97 -2.75 0.35
CA THR A 26 -16.80 -1.35 -0.04
C THR A 26 -16.07 -1.28 -1.36
N LYS A 27 -16.64 -0.53 -2.32
CA LYS A 27 -16.02 -0.27 -3.62
C LYS A 27 -15.15 0.97 -3.57
N TYR A 28 -13.97 0.87 -4.15
CA TYR A 28 -13.01 1.96 -4.28
C TYR A 28 -12.63 2.13 -5.74
N GLN A 29 -12.72 3.36 -6.23
CA GLN A 29 -12.16 3.74 -7.51
C GLN A 29 -10.65 3.96 -7.33
N ILE A 30 -9.82 3.16 -8.00
CA ILE A 30 -8.38 3.40 -7.98
C ILE A 30 -8.04 4.55 -8.93
N LEU A 31 -7.35 5.56 -8.41
CA LEU A 31 -6.95 6.78 -9.13
C LEU A 31 -5.50 6.69 -9.62
N SER A 32 -4.58 6.20 -8.79
CA SER A 32 -3.19 5.98 -9.17
C SER A 32 -2.47 4.94 -8.31
N VAL A 33 -1.41 4.34 -8.84
CA VAL A 33 -0.49 3.51 -8.07
C VAL A 33 0.63 4.40 -7.54
N LEU A 34 0.72 4.54 -6.22
CA LEU A 34 1.72 5.38 -5.55
C LEU A 34 3.05 4.63 -5.38
N ARG A 35 2.99 3.31 -5.14
CA ARG A 35 4.19 2.47 -5.00
C ARG A 35 3.87 1.02 -5.28
N PHE A 36 4.78 0.34 -5.96
CA PHE A 36 4.71 -1.10 -6.15
C PHE A 36 6.03 -1.75 -5.72
N LEU A 37 5.93 -2.75 -4.83
CA LEU A 37 7.05 -3.61 -4.42
C LEU A 37 6.63 -5.05 -4.67
N ALA A 38 7.07 -5.61 -5.80
CA ALA A 38 6.72 -6.95 -6.22
C ALA A 38 6.95 -7.99 -5.11
N GLY A 39 5.94 -8.84 -4.89
CA GLY A 39 5.95 -9.88 -3.85
C GLY A 39 5.89 -9.36 -2.41
N ARG A 40 5.65 -8.06 -2.20
CA ARG A 40 5.55 -7.47 -0.85
C ARG A 40 4.31 -6.63 -0.66
N ARG A 41 4.15 -5.55 -1.42
CA ARG A 41 3.00 -4.64 -1.29
C ARG A 41 2.76 -3.79 -2.53
N ILE A 42 1.53 -3.29 -2.63
CA ILE A 42 1.16 -2.18 -3.51
C ILE A 42 0.49 -1.09 -2.68
N VAL A 43 0.77 0.16 -3.02
CA VAL A 43 0.19 1.35 -2.40
C VAL A 43 -0.58 2.10 -3.47
N LEU A 44 -1.86 2.34 -3.20
CA LEU A 44 -2.81 2.90 -4.15
C LEU A 44 -3.38 4.20 -3.58
N HIS A 45 -3.58 5.19 -4.45
CA HIS A 45 -4.47 6.31 -4.21
C HIS A 45 -5.83 5.93 -4.77
N ALA A 46 -6.84 5.98 -3.91
CA ALA A 46 -8.19 5.54 -4.24
C ALA A 46 -9.23 6.54 -3.72
N SER A 47 -10.43 6.50 -4.27
CA SER A 47 -11.56 7.27 -3.77
C SER A 47 -12.83 6.43 -3.70
N ASN A 48 -13.77 6.85 -2.86
CA ASN A 48 -15.16 6.42 -2.86
C ASN A 48 -16.06 7.60 -2.43
N ASP A 49 -17.35 7.35 -2.19
CA ASP A 49 -18.31 8.39 -1.79
C ASP A 49 -17.95 9.10 -0.47
N SER A 50 -17.09 8.52 0.35
CA SER A 50 -16.63 9.08 1.63
C SER A 50 -15.36 9.94 1.50
N GLY A 51 -14.69 9.94 0.34
CA GLY A 51 -13.51 10.77 0.08
C GLY A 51 -12.35 10.00 -0.56
N GLU A 52 -11.13 10.48 -0.30
CA GLU A 52 -9.89 9.91 -0.84
C GLU A 52 -9.09 9.17 0.23
N PHE A 53 -8.44 8.09 -0.18
CA PHE A 53 -7.75 7.15 0.69
C PHE A 53 -6.41 6.71 0.09
N VAL A 54 -5.48 6.37 0.98
CA VAL A 54 -4.27 5.63 0.63
C VAL A 54 -4.44 4.19 1.08
N LEU A 55 -4.59 3.27 0.12
CA LEU A 55 -4.74 1.85 0.40
C LEU A 55 -3.37 1.16 0.29
N LYS A 56 -2.90 0.54 1.38
CA LYS A 56 -1.70 -0.31 1.38
C LYS A 56 -2.13 -1.77 1.41
N LEU A 57 -1.92 -2.49 0.31
CA LEU A 57 -2.22 -3.91 0.19
C LEU A 57 -0.93 -4.70 0.26
N PHE A 58 -0.87 -5.70 1.16
CA PHE A 58 0.31 -6.52 1.39
C PHE A 58 0.12 -7.92 0.82
N ALA A 59 1.19 -8.52 0.31
CA ALA A 59 1.19 -9.92 -0.08
C ALA A 59 0.97 -10.78 1.18
N ALA A 60 0.04 -11.73 1.09
CA ALA A 60 -0.39 -12.53 2.25
C ALA A 60 0.68 -13.48 2.79
N GLN A 61 1.81 -13.65 2.08
CA GLN A 61 2.87 -14.59 2.45
C GLN A 61 4.25 -13.93 2.34
N GLY A 62 5.23 -14.56 2.99
CA GLY A 62 6.64 -14.16 2.92
C GLY A 62 6.87 -12.75 3.46
N LYS A 63 7.62 -11.94 2.70
CA LYS A 63 8.01 -10.59 3.12
C LYS A 63 6.84 -9.61 3.22
N GLY A 64 5.75 -9.83 2.48
CA GLY A 64 4.56 -8.99 2.57
C GLY A 64 3.89 -9.08 3.95
N GLN A 65 3.75 -10.29 4.48
CA GLN A 65 3.19 -10.51 5.83
C GLN A 65 4.06 -9.86 6.91
N GLN A 66 5.39 -9.94 6.79
CA GLN A 66 6.31 -9.28 7.71
C GLN A 66 6.16 -7.76 7.69
N GLU A 67 6.09 -7.16 6.50
CA GLU A 67 5.86 -5.70 6.37
C GLU A 67 4.52 -5.27 6.95
N TYR A 68 3.46 -6.07 6.76
CA TYR A 68 2.15 -5.80 7.36
C TYR A 68 2.22 -5.79 8.89
N GLN A 69 2.88 -6.78 9.50
CA GLN A 69 3.03 -6.84 10.96
C GLN A 69 3.85 -5.66 11.49
N HIS A 70 4.93 -5.27 10.81
CA HIS A 70 5.69 -4.08 11.19
C HIS A 70 4.85 -2.79 11.12
N GLU A 71 4.02 -2.66 10.09
CA GLU A 71 3.11 -1.51 9.95
C GLU A 71 2.10 -1.47 11.10
N LEU A 72 1.51 -2.62 11.48
CA LEU A 72 0.59 -2.71 12.62
C LEU A 72 1.27 -2.30 13.93
N THR A 73 2.48 -2.80 14.19
CA THR A 73 3.23 -2.43 15.40
C THR A 73 3.55 -0.94 15.43
N ALA A 74 3.98 -0.36 14.31
CA ALA A 74 4.24 1.07 14.21
C ALA A 74 2.97 1.90 14.45
N HIS A 75 1.85 1.51 13.84
CA HIS A 75 0.57 2.16 14.06
C HIS A 75 0.16 2.12 15.54
N GLN A 76 0.28 0.96 16.20
CA GLN A 76 -0.02 0.83 17.63
C GLN A 76 0.84 1.77 18.48
N HIS A 77 2.14 1.88 18.19
CA HIS A 77 3.02 2.81 18.90
C HIS A 77 2.65 4.28 18.65
N CYS A 78 2.31 4.64 17.42
CA CYS A 78 1.86 5.99 17.09
C CYS A 78 0.54 6.34 17.81
N SER A 79 -0.44 5.43 17.81
CA SER A 79 -1.69 5.61 18.54
C SER A 79 -1.46 5.76 20.05
N GLN A 80 -0.55 4.99 20.64
CA GLN A 80 -0.17 5.12 22.05
C GLN A 80 0.51 6.46 22.37
N ALA A 81 1.21 7.02 21.40
CA ALA A 81 1.88 8.31 21.50
C ALA A 81 0.97 9.50 21.11
N ASP A 82 -0.31 9.26 20.87
CA ASP A 82 -1.29 10.26 20.39
C ASP A 82 -0.85 10.97 19.10
N ILE A 83 -0.11 10.25 18.26
CA ILE A 83 0.28 10.68 16.92
C ILE A 83 -0.81 10.21 15.95
N ALA A 84 -1.47 11.17 15.30
CA ALA A 84 -2.41 10.86 14.22
C ALA A 84 -1.66 10.22 13.05
N VAL A 85 -2.00 8.97 12.75
CA VAL A 85 -1.48 8.16 11.64
C VAL A 85 -2.61 7.52 10.87
#